data_AF-A0AAE0E9Y2-F1
#
_entry.id   AF-A0AAE0E9Y2-F1
#
_cell.length_a   1.000
_cell.length_b   1.000
_cell.length_c   1.000
_cell.angle_alpha   90.00
_cell.angle_beta   90.00
_cell.angle_gamma   90.00
#
_symmetry.space_group_name_H-M   'P 1'
#
loop_
_entity.id
_entity.type
_entity.pdbx_description
1 polymer ?
#
loop_
_entity_poly.entity_id
_entity_poly.type
_entity_poly.pdbx_seq_one_letter_code
_entity_poly.pdbx_strand_id
1 'polypeptide(L)'
;MLPSSPHDTVSQLKYLKPVYFYKDIFKYILKKSDYVKPGRLLGFNVGKEYVSLAVSDWKNLTAVPLRALDKQEINMSSMADTIQSLISEHNLVGFVVGTRCSRPPMDARTLKFIDDLCKTGKFKGLKYTVWDYGVASKNAECVFNQHLKFVLESLGQPLDTSNTIMEKCFAVSVLQGYLDCTNKMLKEDWD
;
A
#
# COMPACT_ATOMS: atom_id res chain seq x y z
N MET A 1 -9.01 -1.34 48.95
CA MET A 1 -9.09 -1.93 47.60
C MET A 1 -8.90 -0.80 46.61
N LEU A 2 -7.70 -0.67 46.05
CA LEU A 2 -7.39 0.25 44.96
C LEU A 2 -7.65 -0.50 43.65
N PRO A 3 -8.26 0.12 42.62
CA PRO A 3 -8.37 -0.52 41.33
C PRO A 3 -7.00 -0.53 40.63
N SER A 4 -6.45 -1.74 40.45
CA SER A 4 -5.59 -2.14 39.33
C SER A 4 -6.27 -1.77 37.99
N SER A 5 -5.66 -1.36 36.89
CA SER A 5 -4.30 -1.41 36.32
C SER A 5 -4.31 -0.47 35.08
N PRO A 6 -3.23 0.25 34.72
CA PRO A 6 -3.11 0.87 33.41
C PRO A 6 -2.63 -0.20 32.42
N HIS A 7 -3.56 -0.99 31.88
CA HIS A 7 -3.26 -1.65 30.62
C HIS A 7 -3.24 -0.57 29.54
N ASP A 8 -2.02 -0.14 29.21
CA ASP A 8 -1.68 0.60 28.01
C ASP A 8 -2.55 0.10 26.85
N THR A 9 -3.37 1.00 26.30
CA THR A 9 -4.16 0.75 25.09
C THR A 9 -3.18 0.59 23.92
N VAL A 10 -2.62 -0.60 23.76
CA VAL A 10 -1.70 -0.93 22.67
C VAL A 10 -2.49 -0.89 21.37
N SER A 11 -2.51 0.27 20.72
CA SER A 11 -3.33 0.49 19.53
C SER A 11 -2.84 -0.37 18.37
N GLN A 12 -3.75 -1.20 17.85
CA GLN A 12 -3.59 -1.99 16.63
C GLN A 12 -3.26 -1.11 15.41
N LEU A 13 -2.98 -1.72 14.25
CA LEU A 13 -2.84 -1.02 12.98
C LEU A 13 -4.05 -0.09 12.76
N LYS A 14 -3.80 1.22 12.71
CA LYS A 14 -4.87 2.23 12.82
C LYS A 14 -5.31 2.74 11.46
N TYR A 15 -6.61 2.62 11.15
CA TYR A 15 -7.19 3.24 9.97
C TYR A 15 -7.26 4.76 10.10
N LEU A 16 -6.91 5.47 9.02
CA LEU A 16 -7.21 6.88 8.83
C LEU A 16 -7.83 7.09 7.44
N LYS A 17 -8.77 8.05 7.35
CA LYS A 17 -9.25 8.51 6.04
C LYS A 17 -8.07 9.12 5.25
N PRO A 18 -8.05 9.05 3.91
CA PRO A 18 -6.94 9.51 3.08
C PRO A 18 -6.39 10.90 3.44
N VAL A 19 -7.28 11.87 3.65
CA VAL A 19 -6.91 13.25 4.01
C VAL A 19 -6.29 13.34 5.40
N TYR A 20 -6.79 12.57 6.38
CA TYR A 20 -6.22 12.56 7.73
C TYR A 20 -4.90 11.78 7.77
N PHE A 21 -4.78 10.70 7.01
CA PHE A 21 -3.52 10.00 6.84
C PHE A 21 -2.46 10.93 6.26
N TYR A 22 -2.80 11.71 5.24
CA TYR A 22 -1.92 12.72 4.66
C TYR A 22 -1.46 13.75 5.71
N LYS A 23 -2.38 14.31 6.50
CA LYS A 23 -2.07 15.29 7.54
C LYS A 23 -1.19 14.72 8.65
N ASP A 24 -1.47 13.49 9.09
CA ASP A 24 -0.80 12.83 10.20
C ASP A 24 0.59 12.29 9.85
N ILE A 25 0.73 11.73 8.66
CA ILE A 25 1.93 11.00 8.23
C ILE A 25 2.73 11.87 7.27
N PHE A 26 2.13 12.29 6.17
CA PHE A 26 2.84 12.91 5.06
C PHE A 26 3.40 14.30 5.42
N LYS A 27 2.61 15.15 6.08
CA LYS A 27 3.08 16.47 6.52
C LYS A 27 4.26 16.39 7.49
N TYR A 28 4.26 15.42 8.41
CA TYR A 28 5.34 15.25 9.40
C TYR A 28 6.58 14.56 8.82
N ILE A 29 6.40 13.63 7.88
CA ILE A 29 7.47 12.90 7.22
C ILE A 29 8.21 13.76 6.20
N LEU A 30 7.49 14.63 5.51
CA LEU A 30 8.05 15.50 4.47
C LEU A 30 8.61 16.81 5.01
N LYS A 31 8.04 17.38 6.10
CA LYS A 31 8.53 18.65 6.68
C LYS A 31 9.70 18.48 7.65
N LYS A 32 10.06 17.25 8.06
CA LYS A 32 11.32 17.01 8.78
C LYS A 32 12.48 16.94 7.79
N SER A 33 12.98 18.11 7.39
CA SER A 33 14.16 18.29 6.52
C SER A 33 15.44 17.66 7.04
N ASP A 34 15.49 17.30 8.32
CA ASP A 34 16.73 16.97 9.03
C ASP A 34 17.00 15.45 9.14
N TYR A 35 16.27 14.61 8.41
CA TYR A 35 16.57 13.17 8.35
C TYR A 35 17.25 12.79 7.05
N VAL A 36 18.47 12.25 7.17
CA VAL A 36 19.26 11.62 6.09
C VAL A 36 18.46 10.53 5.34
N LYS A 37 17.38 10.00 5.95
CA LYS A 37 16.43 9.06 5.36
C LYS A 37 14.99 9.35 5.84
N PRO A 38 14.16 10.09 5.07
CA PRO A 38 12.76 10.27 5.42
C PRO A 38 11.99 8.94 5.39
N GLY A 39 10.86 8.90 6.10
CA GLY A 39 9.95 7.77 6.09
C GLY A 39 9.33 7.51 4.71
N ARG A 40 9.05 6.25 4.41
CA ARG A 40 8.45 5.82 3.13
C ARG A 40 7.12 5.10 3.33
N LEU A 41 6.29 5.11 2.30
CA LEU A 41 5.00 4.43 2.29
C LEU A 41 5.10 3.10 1.55
N LEU A 42 4.37 2.11 2.03
CA LEU A 42 4.17 0.83 1.35
C LEU A 42 2.74 0.78 0.78
N GLY A 43 2.64 0.57 -0.53
CA GLY A 43 1.40 0.41 -1.26
C GLY A 43 1.05 -1.05 -1.47
N PHE A 44 -0.22 -1.40 -1.32
CA PHE A 44 -0.76 -2.73 -1.51
C PHE A 44 -1.81 -2.74 -2.62
N ASN A 45 -1.69 -3.68 -3.56
CA ASN A 45 -2.79 -4.10 -4.43
C ASN A 45 -3.21 -5.53 -4.05
N VAL A 46 -4.47 -5.71 -3.67
CA VAL A 46 -5.00 -7.02 -3.27
C VAL A 46 -5.70 -7.67 -4.45
N GLY A 47 -4.92 -8.40 -5.25
CA GLY A 47 -5.39 -9.18 -6.40
C GLY A 47 -6.12 -10.46 -5.98
N LYS A 48 -6.52 -11.28 -6.96
CA LYS A 48 -7.15 -12.58 -6.68
C LYS A 48 -6.12 -13.56 -6.12
N GLU A 49 -5.04 -13.76 -6.86
CA GLU A 49 -3.96 -14.72 -6.54
C GLU A 49 -2.82 -14.05 -5.76
N TYR A 50 -2.60 -12.74 -5.96
CA TYR A 50 -1.45 -12.03 -5.39
C TYR A 50 -1.84 -10.92 -4.41
N VAL A 51 -0.93 -10.62 -3.48
CA VAL A 51 -0.82 -9.31 -2.81
C VAL A 51 0.43 -8.63 -3.32
N SER A 52 0.25 -7.54 -4.04
CA SER A 52 1.32 -6.87 -4.77
C SER A 52 1.73 -5.60 -4.03
N LEU A 53 3.04 -5.40 -3.90
CA LEU A 53 3.67 -4.38 -3.08
C LEU A 53 4.43 -3.38 -3.95
N ALA A 54 4.26 -2.11 -3.64
CA ALA A 54 5.07 -1.01 -4.13
C ALA A 54 5.55 -0.16 -2.97
N VAL A 55 6.66 0.55 -3.14
CA VAL A 55 7.20 1.45 -2.11
C VAL A 55 7.44 2.82 -2.72
N SER A 56 7.15 3.89 -1.98
CA SER A 56 7.44 5.26 -2.44
C SER A 56 8.96 5.47 -2.52
N ASP A 57 9.48 6.38 -3.32
CA ASP A 57 10.90 6.75 -3.27
C ASP A 57 11.23 7.52 -1.98
N TRP A 58 12.51 7.85 -1.78
CA TRP A 58 12.95 8.65 -0.62
C TRP A 58 12.42 10.08 -0.62
N LYS A 59 11.86 10.59 -1.72
CA LYS A 59 11.25 11.92 -1.77
C LYS A 59 9.72 11.85 -1.60
N ASN A 60 9.18 10.63 -1.50
CA ASN A 60 7.76 10.32 -1.64
C ASN A 60 7.11 11.00 -2.86
N LEU A 61 7.82 11.08 -3.98
CA LEU A 61 7.34 11.63 -5.25
C LEU A 61 6.90 10.52 -6.20
N THR A 62 7.65 9.42 -6.25
CA THR A 62 7.37 8.30 -7.15
C THR A 62 7.17 6.99 -6.39
N ALA A 63 6.40 6.06 -6.95
CA ALA A 63 6.26 4.70 -6.47
C ALA A 63 7.07 3.74 -7.35
N VAL A 64 7.75 2.79 -6.73
CA VAL A 64 8.50 1.73 -7.42
C VAL A 64 7.96 0.35 -7.06
N PRO A 65 7.94 -0.61 -8.00
CA PRO A 65 7.48 -1.96 -7.72
C PRO A 65 8.44 -2.66 -6.76
N LEU A 66 7.91 -3.42 -5.80
CA LEU A 66 8.70 -4.12 -4.81
C LEU A 66 8.61 -5.64 -4.98
N ARG A 67 7.46 -6.23 -4.64
CA ARG A 67 7.25 -7.70 -4.66
C ARG A 67 5.79 -8.02 -4.99
N ALA A 68 5.52 -9.21 -5.52
CA ALA A 68 4.19 -9.78 -5.56
C ALA A 68 4.22 -11.07 -4.73
N LEU A 69 3.28 -11.20 -3.79
CA LEU A 69 3.22 -12.32 -2.86
C LEU A 69 2.05 -13.23 -3.25
N ASP A 70 2.35 -14.46 -3.64
CA ASP A 70 1.35 -15.46 -4.02
C ASP A 70 0.62 -15.98 -2.78
N LYS A 71 -0.71 -15.81 -2.74
CA LYS A 71 -1.57 -16.19 -1.61
C LYS A 71 -1.69 -17.69 -1.42
N GLN A 72 -1.41 -18.49 -2.44
CA GLN A 72 -1.42 -19.96 -2.36
C GLN A 72 -0.12 -20.49 -1.77
N GLU A 73 1.00 -19.83 -2.05
CA GLU A 73 2.33 -20.24 -1.58
C GLU A 73 2.63 -19.75 -0.17
N ILE A 74 2.12 -18.57 0.21
CA ILE A 74 2.44 -17.94 1.50
C ILE A 74 1.19 -17.77 2.38
N ASN A 75 1.25 -18.36 3.58
CA ASN A 75 0.20 -18.12 4.57
C ASN A 75 0.27 -16.69 5.13
N MET A 76 -0.80 -16.24 5.78
CA MET A 76 -0.90 -14.88 6.30
C MET A 76 0.20 -14.52 7.32
N SER A 77 0.64 -15.47 8.15
CA SER A 77 1.70 -15.22 9.14
C SER A 77 3.03 -14.93 8.44
N SER A 78 3.42 -15.78 7.49
CA SER A 78 4.65 -15.63 6.71
C SER A 78 4.60 -14.38 5.82
N MET A 79 3.42 -14.05 5.28
CA MET A 79 3.20 -12.80 4.55
C MET A 79 3.44 -11.60 5.46
N ALA A 80 2.91 -11.64 6.68
CA ALA A 80 3.11 -10.58 7.66
C ALA A 80 4.57 -10.50 8.13
N ASP A 81 5.29 -11.61 8.30
CA ASP A 81 6.74 -11.61 8.56
C ASP A 81 7.52 -10.93 7.44
N THR A 82 7.17 -11.25 6.20
CA THR A 82 7.78 -10.61 5.01
C THR A 82 7.50 -9.11 4.99
N ILE A 83 6.26 -8.68 5.26
CA ILE A 83 5.92 -7.25 5.31
C ILE A 83 6.63 -6.57 6.50
N GLN A 84 6.77 -7.26 7.63
CA GLN A 84 7.44 -6.73 8.81
C GLN A 84 8.93 -6.48 8.57
N SER A 85 9.63 -7.36 7.85
CA SER A 85 11.04 -7.14 7.51
C SER A 85 11.23 -5.90 6.63
N LEU A 86 10.27 -5.61 5.74
CA LEU A 86 10.30 -4.43 4.86
C LEU A 86 10.20 -3.12 5.64
N ILE A 87 9.62 -3.12 6.85
CA ILE A 87 9.48 -1.90 7.67
C ILE A 87 10.85 -1.31 7.97
N SER A 88 11.77 -2.12 8.46
CA SER A 88 13.13 -1.70 8.78
C SER A 88 13.95 -1.48 7.51
N GLU A 89 13.76 -2.31 6.49
CA GLU A 89 14.51 -2.23 5.21
C GLU A 89 14.25 -0.91 4.46
N HIS A 90 13.01 -0.42 4.50
CA HIS A 90 12.59 0.75 3.73
C HIS A 90 12.16 1.93 4.60
N ASN A 91 12.38 1.88 5.92
CA ASN A 91 11.95 2.93 6.85
C ASN A 91 10.45 3.26 6.70
N LEU A 92 9.62 2.22 6.73
CA LEU A 92 8.19 2.36 6.48
C LEU A 92 7.47 2.98 7.67
N VAL A 93 6.57 3.90 7.35
CA VAL A 93 5.82 4.72 8.33
C VAL A 93 4.31 4.55 8.26
N GLY A 94 3.83 3.90 7.21
CA GLY A 94 2.41 3.71 6.99
C GLY A 94 2.11 3.02 5.67
N PHE A 95 0.86 2.56 5.56
CA PHE A 95 0.41 1.71 4.47
C PHE A 95 -0.71 2.38 3.66
N VAL A 96 -0.67 2.19 2.34
CA VAL A 96 -1.72 2.61 1.41
C VAL A 96 -2.29 1.36 0.75
N VAL A 97 -3.53 1.00 1.10
CA VAL A 97 -4.18 -0.21 0.57
C VAL A 97 -5.13 0.18 -0.56
N GLY A 98 -4.83 -0.30 -1.76
CA GLY A 98 -5.65 -0.08 -2.94
C GLY A 98 -6.95 -0.88 -2.86
N THR A 99 -8.05 -0.25 -3.25
CA THR A 99 -9.35 -0.89 -3.45
C THR A 99 -9.97 -0.40 -4.75
N ARG A 100 -10.74 -1.28 -5.40
CA ARG A 100 -11.56 -0.94 -6.58
C ARG A 100 -12.80 -0.12 -6.22
N CYS A 101 -13.18 -0.13 -4.95
CA CYS A 101 -14.29 0.65 -4.43
C CYS A 101 -13.95 1.07 -3.00
N SER A 102 -13.61 2.34 -2.82
CA SER A 102 -13.38 2.92 -1.49
C SER A 102 -14.67 3.29 -0.78
N ARG A 103 -15.76 3.48 -1.54
CA ARG A 103 -17.09 3.73 -1.00
C ARG A 103 -17.70 2.40 -0.53
N PRO A 104 -18.42 2.39 0.60
CA PRO A 104 -19.13 1.21 1.04
C PRO A 104 -20.13 0.72 -0.02
N PRO A 105 -20.23 -0.60 -0.25
CA PRO A 105 -19.41 -1.64 0.38
C PRO A 105 -18.00 -1.70 -0.25
N MET A 106 -16.98 -1.69 0.61
CA MET A 106 -15.58 -1.87 0.19
C MET A 106 -15.38 -3.29 -0.38
N ASP A 107 -14.42 -3.46 -1.29
CA ASP A 107 -14.07 -4.77 -1.82
C ASP A 107 -13.79 -5.78 -0.69
N ALA A 108 -14.57 -6.85 -0.64
CA ALA A 108 -14.55 -7.82 0.46
C ALA A 108 -13.19 -8.52 0.61
N ARG A 109 -12.44 -8.71 -0.49
CA ARG A 109 -11.09 -9.29 -0.43
C ARG A 109 -10.12 -8.34 0.24
N THR A 110 -10.19 -7.06 -0.10
CA THR A 110 -9.38 -6.00 0.50
C THR A 110 -9.69 -5.87 1.99
N LEU A 111 -10.97 -5.89 2.37
CA LEU A 111 -11.39 -5.87 3.77
C LEU A 111 -10.84 -7.08 4.54
N LYS A 112 -11.04 -8.29 4.01
CA LYS A 112 -10.54 -9.52 4.63
C LYS A 112 -9.02 -9.49 4.81
N PHE A 113 -8.28 -9.04 3.79
CA PHE A 113 -6.83 -8.90 3.87
C PHE A 113 -6.39 -7.94 4.98
N ILE A 114 -7.03 -6.77 5.08
CA ILE A 114 -6.75 -5.81 6.15
C ILE A 114 -7.06 -6.41 7.52
N ASP A 115 -8.21 -7.06 7.69
CA ASP A 115 -8.60 -7.70 8.95
C ASP A 115 -7.59 -8.76 9.36
N ASP A 116 -7.18 -9.62 8.43
CA ASP A 116 -6.22 -10.69 8.69
C ASP A 116 -4.82 -10.12 9.01
N LEU A 117 -4.40 -9.04 8.33
CA LEU A 117 -3.18 -8.29 8.65
C LEU A 117 -3.24 -7.66 10.06
N CYS A 118 -4.36 -7.05 10.43
CA CYS A 118 -4.59 -6.49 11.76
C CYS A 118 -4.52 -7.55 12.86
N LYS A 119 -5.14 -8.72 12.64
CA LYS A 119 -5.15 -9.84 13.60
C LYS A 119 -3.75 -10.38 13.91
N THR A 120 -2.78 -10.22 13.00
CA THR A 120 -1.39 -10.63 13.28
C THR A 120 -0.75 -9.87 14.43
N GLY A 121 -1.21 -8.63 14.70
CA GLY A 121 -0.64 -7.78 15.75
C GLY A 121 0.79 -7.30 15.50
N LYS A 122 1.38 -7.58 14.32
CA LYS A 122 2.78 -7.25 13.99
C LYS A 122 3.00 -5.79 13.62
N PHE A 123 1.94 -5.09 13.24
CA PHE A 123 1.99 -3.72 12.70
C PHE A 123 1.44 -2.66 13.69
N LYS A 124 1.56 -2.94 14.99
CA LYS A 124 1.14 -2.02 16.06
C LYS A 124 1.86 -0.69 15.93
N GLY A 125 1.13 0.41 16.13
CA GLY A 125 1.66 1.77 16.01
C GLY A 125 1.76 2.32 14.59
N LEU A 126 1.69 1.47 13.55
CA LEU A 126 1.54 1.94 12.17
C LEU A 126 0.10 2.35 11.89
N LYS A 127 -0.05 3.21 10.88
CA LYS A 127 -1.35 3.63 10.36
C LYS A 127 -1.50 3.13 8.93
N TYR A 128 -2.73 2.98 8.48
CA TYR A 128 -3.03 2.73 7.08
C TYR A 128 -4.17 3.61 6.59
N THR A 129 -4.20 3.82 5.28
CA THR A 129 -5.33 4.38 4.56
C THR A 129 -5.76 3.42 3.46
N VAL A 130 -7.00 3.57 3.01
CA VAL A 130 -7.53 2.90 1.84
C VAL A 130 -7.60 3.92 0.71
N TRP A 131 -7.06 3.58 -0.45
CA TRP A 131 -7.05 4.46 -1.62
C TRP A 131 -7.87 3.86 -2.75
N ASP A 132 -8.79 4.67 -3.27
CA ASP A 132 -9.52 4.35 -4.48
C ASP A 132 -8.63 4.64 -5.68
N TYR A 133 -8.11 3.59 -6.30
CA TYR A 133 -7.36 3.76 -7.55
C TYR A 133 -8.30 3.68 -8.76
N GLY A 134 -9.60 4.00 -8.57
CA GLY A 134 -10.72 3.97 -9.54
C GLY A 134 -10.54 4.71 -10.88
N VAL A 135 -9.30 5.06 -11.24
CA VAL A 135 -8.84 5.48 -12.56
C VAL A 135 -8.98 4.35 -13.60
N ALA A 136 -9.02 3.07 -13.20
CA ALA A 136 -9.26 1.98 -14.14
C ALA A 136 -10.72 1.51 -14.09
N SER A 137 -11.58 2.03 -14.99
CA SER A 137 -12.78 1.27 -15.37
C SER A 137 -12.37 -0.15 -15.76
N LYS A 138 -13.28 -1.14 -15.66
CA LYS A 138 -12.97 -2.51 -16.14
C LYS A 138 -12.41 -2.52 -17.57
N ASN A 139 -12.84 -1.55 -18.39
CA ASN A 139 -12.34 -1.36 -19.75
C ASN A 139 -10.92 -0.80 -19.78
N ALA A 140 -10.59 0.19 -18.97
CA ALA A 140 -9.22 0.73 -18.88
C ALA A 140 -8.23 -0.30 -18.29
N GLU A 141 -8.66 -1.09 -17.30
CA GLU A 141 -7.90 -2.23 -16.79
C GLU A 141 -7.68 -3.26 -17.91
N CYS A 142 -8.72 -3.59 -18.69
CA CYS A 142 -8.63 -4.51 -19.83
C CYS A 142 -7.63 -4.01 -20.89
N VAL A 143 -7.72 -2.75 -21.29
CA VAL A 143 -6.81 -2.13 -22.26
C VAL A 143 -5.38 -2.14 -21.75
N PHE A 144 -5.16 -1.78 -20.48
CA PHE A 144 -3.84 -1.83 -19.85
C PHE A 144 -3.27 -3.25 -19.85
N ASN A 145 -4.08 -4.24 -19.47
CA ASN A 145 -3.69 -5.64 -19.44
C ASN A 145 -3.36 -6.17 -20.85
N GLN A 146 -4.16 -5.83 -21.86
CA GLN A 146 -3.91 -6.19 -23.25
C GLN A 146 -2.61 -5.58 -23.76
N HIS A 147 -2.36 -4.30 -23.46
CA HIS A 147 -1.16 -3.61 -23.91
C HIS A 147 0.10 -4.15 -23.23
N LEU A 148 0.06 -4.37 -21.92
CA LEU A 148 1.15 -5.03 -21.20
C LEU A 148 1.42 -6.42 -21.72
N LYS A 149 0.38 -7.23 -21.92
CA LYS A 149 0.51 -8.58 -22.46
C LYS A 149 1.18 -8.56 -23.84
N PHE A 150 0.75 -7.66 -24.73
CA PHE A 150 1.37 -7.48 -26.04
C PHE A 150 2.85 -7.11 -25.94
N VAL A 151 3.22 -6.17 -25.06
CA VAL A 151 4.62 -5.78 -24.84
C VAL A 151 5.44 -6.95 -24.31
N LEU A 152 4.91 -7.71 -23.36
CA LEU A 152 5.60 -8.82 -22.73
C LEU A 152 5.80 -10.00 -23.70
N GLU A 153 4.79 -10.32 -24.50
CA GLU A 153 4.88 -11.28 -25.60
C GLU A 153 5.91 -10.84 -26.63
N SER A 154 5.92 -9.55 -27.00
CA SER A 154 6.90 -8.98 -27.94
C SER A 154 8.33 -9.06 -27.42
N LEU A 155 8.52 -9.04 -26.10
CA LEU A 155 9.81 -9.20 -25.43
C LEU A 155 10.18 -10.67 -25.14
N GLY A 156 9.35 -11.64 -25.56
CA GLY A 156 9.59 -13.06 -25.34
C GLY A 156 9.54 -13.49 -23.87
N GLN A 157 8.82 -12.76 -23.02
CA GLN A 157 8.71 -13.06 -21.60
C GLN A 157 7.76 -14.25 -21.34
N PRO A 158 8.10 -15.16 -20.40
CA PRO A 158 7.18 -16.21 -19.96
C PRO A 158 5.87 -15.64 -19.39
N LEU A 159 4.77 -16.40 -19.54
CA LEU A 159 3.44 -15.98 -19.09
C LEU A 159 3.37 -15.72 -17.57
N ASP A 160 4.07 -16.54 -16.79
CA ASP A 160 4.12 -16.47 -15.33
C ASP A 160 4.86 -15.21 -14.87
N THR A 161 5.94 -14.85 -15.58
CA THR A 161 6.66 -13.58 -15.38
C THR A 161 5.77 -12.40 -15.75
N SER A 162 4.95 -12.55 -16.80
CA SER A 162 4.02 -11.52 -17.25
C SER A 162 2.94 -11.18 -16.22
N ASN A 163 2.36 -12.19 -15.57
CA ASN A 163 1.38 -12.00 -14.50
C ASN A 163 2.01 -11.27 -13.30
N THR A 164 3.22 -11.67 -12.91
CA THR A 164 3.96 -11.03 -11.81
C THR A 164 4.28 -9.56 -12.11
N ILE A 165 4.64 -9.25 -13.37
CA ILE A 165 4.90 -7.87 -13.82
C ILE A 165 3.62 -7.04 -13.76
N MET A 166 2.51 -7.56 -14.27
CA MET A 166 1.21 -6.89 -14.25
C MET A 166 0.75 -6.58 -12.83
N GLU A 167 0.90 -7.53 -11.92
CA GLU A 167 0.60 -7.39 -10.50
C GLU A 167 1.41 -6.28 -9.82
N LYS A 168 2.71 -6.21 -10.12
CA LYS A 168 3.58 -5.12 -9.67
C LYS A 168 3.14 -3.76 -10.20
N CYS A 169 2.69 -3.68 -11.46
CA CYS A 169 2.16 -2.44 -12.03
C CYS A 169 0.93 -1.93 -11.28
N PHE A 170 0.00 -2.81 -10.87
CA PHE A 170 -1.16 -2.38 -10.10
C PHE A 170 -0.78 -1.78 -8.74
N ALA A 171 0.15 -2.39 -8.02
CA ALA A 171 0.61 -1.85 -6.74
C ALA A 171 1.26 -0.46 -6.91
N VAL A 172 2.04 -0.27 -7.98
CA VAL A 172 2.62 1.03 -8.33
C VAL A 172 1.53 2.05 -8.62
N SER A 173 0.54 1.70 -9.45
CA SER A 173 -0.57 2.61 -9.80
C SER A 173 -1.37 3.06 -8.58
N VAL A 174 -1.63 2.15 -7.64
CA VAL A 174 -2.30 2.46 -6.36
C VAL A 174 -1.50 3.51 -5.58
N LEU A 175 -0.22 3.23 -5.35
CA LEU A 175 0.61 4.09 -4.51
C LEU A 175 0.88 5.43 -5.20
N GLN A 176 1.20 5.41 -6.50
CA GLN A 176 1.43 6.62 -7.28
C GLN A 176 0.21 7.52 -7.29
N GLY A 177 -1.00 6.97 -7.49
CA GLY A 177 -2.23 7.77 -7.45
C GLY A 177 -2.43 8.48 -6.10
N TYR A 178 -2.08 7.82 -4.99
CA TYR A 178 -2.11 8.45 -3.67
C TYR A 178 -1.04 9.54 -3.52
N LEU A 179 0.20 9.26 -3.94
CA LEU A 179 1.31 10.22 -3.89
C LEU A 179 1.01 11.46 -4.75
N ASP A 180 0.49 11.30 -5.96
CA ASP A 180 0.14 12.42 -6.85
C ASP A 180 -0.93 13.32 -6.23
N CYS A 181 -1.97 12.71 -5.65
CA CYS A 181 -3.04 13.46 -5.01
C CYS A 181 -2.53 14.24 -3.79
N THR A 182 -1.73 13.60 -2.94
CA THR A 182 -1.18 14.24 -1.74
C THR A 182 -0.10 15.29 -2.06
N ASN A 183 0.72 15.07 -3.08
CA ASN A 183 1.68 16.07 -3.56
C ASN A 183 0.99 17.28 -4.19
N LYS A 184 -0.18 17.09 -4.84
CA LYS A 184 -1.01 18.21 -5.29
C LYS A 184 -1.59 18.99 -4.10
N MET A 185 -2.16 18.29 -3.10
CA MET A 185 -2.65 18.91 -1.86
C MET A 185 -1.56 19.69 -1.13
N LEU A 186 -0.31 19.20 -1.13
CA LEU A 186 0.82 19.94 -0.58
C LEU A 186 0.98 21.27 -1.29
N LYS A 187 1.13 21.26 -2.62
CA LYS A 187 1.35 22.50 -3.39
C LYS A 187 0.26 23.54 -3.11
N GLU A 188 -1.00 23.11 -3.09
CA GLU A 188 -2.16 23.97 -2.80
C GLU A 188 -2.22 24.46 -1.34
N ASP A 189 -1.64 23.73 -0.37
CA ASP A 189 -1.52 24.17 1.04
C ASP A 189 -0.40 25.23 1.24
N TRP A 190 0.51 25.43 0.28
CA TRP A 190 1.62 26.40 0.33
C TRP A 190 1.33 27.71 -0.44
N ASP A 191 0.27 27.75 -1.25
CA ASP A 191 -0.25 28.94 -1.95
C ASP A 191 -1.26 29.70 -1.07
#